data_AF-A0A9P3YPM9-F1
#
_entry.id   AF-A0A9P3YPM9-F1
#
_cell.length_a   1.000
_cell.length_b   1.000
_cell.length_c   1.000
_cell.angle_alpha   90.00
_cell.angle_beta   90.00
_cell.angle_gamma   90.00
#
_symmetry.space_group_name_H-M   'P 1'
#
loop_
_entity.id
_entity.type
_entity.pdbx_description
1 polymer ?
#
loop_
_entity_poly.entity_id
_entity_poly.type
_entity_poly.pdbx_seq_one_letter_code
_entity_poly.pdbx_strand_id
1 'polypeptide(L)'
;MKKIVMILDQIQAGAGGKEKSNIPPAGKSSPLGPGVMMEQFLNESKVIATLFCGDEFFVNNQEEVTSKMIAMVKKLNPDVVICGPSFNYENFSKMSAILSKNINDKTDIPAFAAMSEENIDVINEYKNDICIVKTPKKGGIGLNDSLNNICKLAKAMANKEDITLMKEEFCY
;
A
#
# COMPACT_ATOMS: atom_id res chain seq x y z
N MET A 1 -9.73 18.24 1.05
CA MET A 1 -9.87 16.79 1.26
C MET A 1 -8.80 16.09 0.45
N LYS A 2 -7.93 15.29 1.07
CA LYS A 2 -6.84 14.58 0.38
C LYS A 2 -7.31 13.27 -0.24
N LYS A 3 -6.85 12.98 -1.45
CA LYS A 3 -7.21 11.80 -2.24
C LYS A 3 -6.17 10.71 -2.04
N ILE A 4 -6.62 9.55 -1.61
CA ILE A 4 -5.78 8.38 -1.38
C ILE A 4 -6.12 7.32 -2.42
N VAL A 5 -5.11 6.70 -3.01
CA VAL A 5 -5.26 5.44 -3.72
C VAL A 5 -4.60 4.33 -2.91
N MET A 6 -5.31 3.23 -2.73
CA MET A 6 -4.74 2.02 -2.14
C MET A 6 -4.38 1.02 -3.23
N ILE A 7 -3.27 0.32 -3.07
CA ILE A 7 -2.89 -0.83 -3.89
C ILE A 7 -2.86 -2.07 -3.00
N LEU A 8 -3.66 -3.07 -3.37
CA LEU A 8 -3.85 -4.32 -2.64
C LEU A 8 -3.54 -5.55 -3.50
N ASP A 9 -3.36 -6.70 -2.87
CA ASP A 9 -3.47 -7.99 -3.55
C ASP A 9 -4.95 -8.38 -3.76
N GLN A 10 -5.18 -9.50 -4.45
CA GLN A 10 -6.51 -10.06 -4.66
C GLN A 10 -7.25 -10.37 -3.35
N ILE A 11 -6.51 -10.81 -2.32
CA ILE A 11 -7.10 -11.26 -1.05
C ILE A 11 -7.62 -10.05 -0.28
N GLN A 12 -6.78 -9.03 -0.07
CA GLN A 12 -7.18 -7.83 0.67
C GLN A 12 -8.16 -6.97 -0.12
N ALA A 13 -8.13 -7.00 -1.45
CA ALA A 13 -9.17 -6.35 -2.25
C ALA A 13 -10.53 -7.07 -2.21
N GLY A 14 -10.61 -8.30 -1.67
CA GLY A 14 -11.81 -9.13 -1.72
C GLY A 14 -12.15 -9.61 -3.14
N ALA A 15 -11.14 -9.70 -4.03
CA ALA A 15 -11.30 -10.16 -5.41
C ALA A 15 -11.25 -11.70 -5.54
N GLY A 16 -10.65 -12.39 -4.56
CA GLY A 16 -10.61 -13.85 -4.43
C GLY A 16 -9.54 -14.31 -3.45
N GLY A 17 -9.52 -15.61 -3.14
CA GLY A 17 -8.50 -16.24 -2.32
C GLY A 17 -7.25 -16.62 -3.12
N LYS A 18 -6.54 -17.65 -2.65
CA LYS A 18 -5.34 -18.18 -3.32
C LYS A 18 -5.64 -18.73 -4.71
N GLU A 19 -6.86 -19.21 -4.95
CA GLU A 19 -7.31 -19.69 -6.26
C GLU A 19 -7.38 -18.60 -7.33
N LYS A 20 -7.31 -17.32 -6.93
CA LYS A 20 -7.28 -16.16 -7.82
C LYS A 20 -5.98 -15.36 -7.73
N SER A 21 -4.88 -15.99 -7.31
CA SER A 21 -3.54 -15.39 -7.28
C SER A 21 -3.03 -14.91 -8.64
N ASN A 22 -3.60 -15.42 -9.74
CA ASN A 22 -3.17 -15.11 -11.11
C ASN A 22 -4.13 -14.13 -11.85
N ILE A 23 -4.86 -13.27 -11.15
CA ILE A 23 -5.72 -12.25 -11.80
C ILE A 23 -4.91 -11.02 -12.24
N PRO A 24 -5.23 -10.41 -13.40
CA PRO A 24 -4.53 -9.24 -13.89
C PRO A 24 -4.84 -7.97 -13.06
N PRO A 25 -4.05 -6.89 -13.22
CA PRO A 25 -4.30 -5.62 -12.56
C PRO A 25 -5.67 -5.02 -12.92
N ALA A 26 -6.41 -4.63 -11.89
CA ALA A 26 -7.72 -4.00 -11.97
C ALA A 26 -7.88 -2.92 -10.88
N GLY A 27 -9.03 -2.24 -10.87
CA GLY A 27 -9.33 -1.25 -9.83
C GLY A 27 -10.82 -0.98 -9.68
N LYS A 28 -11.21 -0.46 -8.51
CA LYS A 28 -12.56 0.02 -8.19
C LYS A 28 -12.50 1.42 -7.59
N SER A 29 -13.47 2.26 -7.93
CA SER A 29 -13.62 3.62 -7.39
C SER A 29 -14.26 3.63 -6.00
N SER A 30 -13.81 2.75 -5.11
CA SER A 30 -14.27 2.61 -3.73
C SER A 30 -13.15 2.07 -2.85
N PRO A 31 -13.18 2.32 -1.53
CA PRO A 31 -12.34 1.57 -0.59
C PRO A 31 -12.70 0.08 -0.65
N LEU A 32 -11.69 -0.78 -0.48
CA LEU A 32 -11.84 -2.23 -0.33
C LEU A 32 -10.98 -2.70 0.84
N GLY A 33 -11.38 -3.81 1.48
CA GLY A 33 -10.61 -4.46 2.54
C GLY A 33 -10.20 -3.51 3.66
N PRO A 34 -8.89 -3.44 4.01
CA PRO A 34 -8.39 -2.51 5.02
C PRO A 34 -8.76 -1.06 4.78
N GLY A 35 -8.95 -0.63 3.53
CA GLY A 35 -9.37 0.74 3.19
C GLY A 35 -10.73 1.12 3.75
N VAL A 36 -11.65 0.16 3.93
CA VAL A 36 -12.95 0.39 4.59
C VAL A 36 -12.74 0.61 6.09
N MET A 37 -11.87 -0.19 6.72
CA MET A 37 -11.56 -0.05 8.14
C MET A 37 -10.82 1.27 8.44
N MET A 38 -10.06 1.79 7.48
CA MET A 38 -9.34 3.05 7.59
C MET A 38 -10.25 4.29 7.57
N GLU A 39 -11.49 4.20 7.07
CA GLU A 39 -12.37 5.36 6.92
C GLU A 39 -12.56 6.17 8.22
N GLN A 40 -12.60 5.49 9.36
CA GLN A 40 -12.72 6.13 10.68
C GLN A 40 -11.49 6.97 11.09
N PHE A 41 -10.32 6.72 10.50
CA PHE A 41 -9.06 7.41 10.82
C PHE A 41 -8.70 8.49 9.80
N LEU A 42 -9.34 8.49 8.62
CA LEU A 42 -8.97 9.30 7.48
C LEU A 42 -9.45 10.75 7.55
N ASN A 43 -9.65 11.34 8.74
CA ASN A 43 -10.15 12.72 8.91
C ASN A 43 -9.56 13.71 7.87
N GLU A 44 -10.43 14.28 7.03
CA GLU A 44 -10.11 15.20 5.90
C GLU A 44 -9.39 14.57 4.69
N SER A 45 -9.32 13.25 4.63
CA SER A 45 -8.79 12.43 3.54
C SER A 45 -9.82 11.39 3.13
N LYS A 46 -9.68 10.81 1.93
CA LYS A 46 -10.58 9.76 1.44
C LYS A 46 -9.87 8.82 0.49
N VAL A 47 -10.11 7.52 0.63
CA VAL A 47 -9.75 6.53 -0.39
C VAL A 47 -10.69 6.70 -1.59
N ILE A 48 -10.16 7.20 -2.69
CA ILE A 48 -10.95 7.46 -3.92
C ILE A 48 -10.97 6.26 -4.86
N ALA A 49 -9.98 5.38 -4.76
CA ALA A 49 -9.92 4.14 -5.51
C ALA A 49 -9.02 3.12 -4.82
N THR A 50 -9.32 1.85 -5.06
CA THR A 50 -8.46 0.73 -4.73
C THR A 50 -8.06 0.03 -6.03
N LEU A 51 -6.75 -0.02 -6.30
CA LEU A 51 -6.16 -0.83 -7.35
C LEU A 51 -5.72 -2.17 -6.75
N PHE A 52 -5.75 -3.23 -7.54
CA PHE A 52 -5.30 -4.54 -7.07
C PHE A 52 -4.82 -5.45 -8.19
N CYS A 53 -3.96 -6.40 -7.84
CA CYS A 53 -3.44 -7.43 -8.73
C CYS A 53 -3.34 -8.75 -7.97
N GLY A 54 -3.45 -9.87 -8.69
CA GLY A 54 -3.02 -11.15 -8.16
C GLY A 54 -1.52 -11.13 -7.85
N ASP A 55 -1.12 -11.57 -6.67
CA ASP A 55 0.27 -11.57 -6.23
C ASP A 55 1.17 -12.47 -7.08
N GLU A 56 0.71 -13.67 -7.46
CA GLU A 56 1.41 -14.53 -8.42
C GLU A 56 1.42 -13.94 -9.84
N PHE A 57 0.32 -13.29 -10.27
CA PHE A 57 0.31 -12.59 -11.56
C PHE A 57 1.38 -11.50 -11.59
N PHE A 58 1.53 -10.75 -10.50
CA PHE A 58 2.57 -9.72 -10.37
C PHE A 58 3.97 -10.32 -10.47
N VAL A 59 4.26 -11.38 -9.71
CA VAL A 59 5.58 -12.03 -9.74
C VAL A 59 5.96 -12.46 -11.17
N ASN A 60 5.00 -13.00 -11.93
CA ASN A 60 5.24 -13.46 -13.29
C ASN A 60 5.29 -12.34 -14.35
N ASN A 61 4.77 -11.15 -14.05
CA ASN A 61 4.58 -10.06 -15.02
C ASN A 61 5.00 -8.69 -14.46
N GLN A 62 6.03 -8.67 -13.62
CA GLN A 62 6.37 -7.53 -12.76
C GLN A 62 6.49 -6.20 -13.51
N GLU A 63 7.24 -6.16 -14.63
CA GLU A 63 7.47 -4.94 -15.40
C GLU A 63 6.17 -4.39 -16.03
N GLU A 64 5.37 -5.27 -16.62
CA GLU A 64 4.08 -4.92 -17.23
C GLU A 64 3.12 -4.38 -16.17
N VAL A 65 2.96 -5.11 -15.06
CA VAL A 65 2.05 -4.73 -13.98
C VAL A 65 2.48 -3.41 -13.35
N THR A 66 3.77 -3.24 -13.07
CA THR A 66 4.31 -2.00 -12.51
C THR A 66 4.01 -0.81 -13.41
N SER A 67 4.25 -0.94 -14.70
CA SER A 67 3.97 0.11 -15.68
C SER A 67 2.48 0.47 -15.74
N LYS A 68 1.61 -0.56 -15.73
CA LYS A 68 0.15 -0.38 -15.74
C LYS A 68 -0.37 0.27 -14.46
N MET A 69 0.10 -0.16 -13.29
CA MET A 69 -0.28 0.42 -12.00
C MET A 69 0.12 1.90 -11.90
N ILE A 70 1.34 2.25 -12.33
CA ILE A 70 1.79 3.65 -12.36
C ILE A 70 0.92 4.48 -13.30
N ALA A 71 0.57 3.96 -14.48
CA ALA A 71 -0.32 4.66 -15.41
C ALA A 71 -1.71 4.91 -14.79
N MET A 72 -2.26 3.92 -14.07
CA MET A 72 -3.53 4.07 -13.35
C MET A 72 -3.42 5.11 -12.22
N VAL A 73 -2.33 5.08 -11.43
CA VAL A 73 -2.06 6.08 -10.37
C VAL A 73 -1.96 7.49 -10.97
N LYS A 74 -1.19 7.69 -12.04
CA LYS A 74 -1.09 8.98 -12.73
C LYS A 74 -2.45 9.49 -13.22
N LYS A 75 -3.27 8.60 -13.79
CA LYS A 75 -4.62 8.94 -14.25
C LYS A 75 -5.56 9.34 -13.11
N LEU A 76 -5.47 8.66 -11.96
CA LEU A 76 -6.27 8.97 -10.78
C LEU A 76 -5.79 10.23 -10.06
N ASN A 77 -4.50 10.56 -10.22
CA ASN A 77 -3.83 11.72 -9.64
C ASN A 77 -4.14 11.90 -8.13
N PRO A 78 -3.88 10.90 -7.28
CA PRO A 78 -4.05 11.01 -5.83
C PRO A 78 -2.99 11.93 -5.20
N ASP A 79 -3.25 12.37 -3.98
CA ASP A 79 -2.27 13.10 -3.16
C ASP A 79 -1.25 12.16 -2.51
N VAL A 80 -1.60 10.88 -2.31
CA VAL A 80 -0.72 9.84 -1.75
C VAL A 80 -1.21 8.44 -2.14
N VAL A 81 -0.28 7.48 -2.25
CA VAL A 81 -0.56 6.06 -2.49
C VAL A 81 -0.14 5.20 -1.29
N ILE A 82 -1.01 4.28 -0.89
CA ILE A 82 -0.73 3.29 0.16
C ILE A 82 -0.65 1.91 -0.49
N CYS A 83 0.49 1.24 -0.42
CA CYS A 83 0.66 -0.14 -0.86
C CYS A 83 0.58 -1.08 0.34
N GLY A 84 -0.51 -1.83 0.49
CA GLY A 84 -0.79 -2.64 1.68
C GLY A 84 -1.98 -2.15 2.51
N PRO A 85 -2.15 -2.67 3.75
CA PRO A 85 -1.21 -3.52 4.48
C PRO A 85 -1.12 -4.93 3.92
N SER A 86 0.11 -5.41 3.75
CA SER A 86 0.42 -6.75 3.22
C SER A 86 0.58 -7.84 4.29
N PHE A 87 0.52 -7.47 5.58
CA PHE A 87 0.67 -8.40 6.70
C PHE A 87 1.94 -9.24 6.52
N ASN A 88 1.90 -10.54 6.80
CA ASN A 88 3.00 -11.50 6.67
C ASN A 88 3.00 -12.24 5.31
N TYR A 89 2.42 -11.65 4.26
CA TYR A 89 2.34 -12.26 2.93
C TYR A 89 3.49 -11.81 2.03
N GLU A 90 4.49 -12.67 1.87
CA GLU A 90 5.75 -12.33 1.19
C GLU A 90 5.57 -11.76 -0.23
N ASN A 91 4.82 -12.45 -1.12
CA ASN A 91 4.62 -11.98 -2.50
C ASN A 91 3.92 -10.62 -2.55
N PHE A 92 2.93 -10.40 -1.68
CA PHE A 92 2.23 -9.13 -1.62
C PHE A 92 3.11 -8.03 -0.99
N SER A 93 3.96 -8.35 0.00
CA SER A 93 4.94 -7.42 0.55
C SER A 93 5.97 -7.00 -0.50
N LYS A 94 6.48 -7.94 -1.31
CA LYS A 94 7.35 -7.65 -2.47
C LYS A 94 6.65 -6.74 -3.47
N MET A 95 5.42 -7.07 -3.89
CA MET A 95 4.62 -6.22 -4.78
C MET A 95 4.46 -4.81 -4.20
N SER A 96 4.15 -4.70 -2.90
CA SER A 96 3.93 -3.41 -2.23
C SER A 96 5.19 -2.55 -2.20
N ALA A 97 6.35 -3.15 -1.91
CA ALA A 97 7.63 -2.44 -1.88
C ALA A 97 8.06 -1.99 -3.29
N ILE A 98 7.99 -2.88 -4.28
CA ILE A 98 8.37 -2.58 -5.67
C ILE A 98 7.48 -1.47 -6.25
N LEU A 99 6.17 -1.54 -6.05
CA LEU A 99 5.24 -0.55 -6.57
C LEU A 99 5.42 0.81 -5.88
N SER A 100 5.53 0.85 -4.56
CA SER A 100 5.74 2.12 -3.84
C SER A 100 7.06 2.78 -4.25
N LYS A 101 8.16 2.03 -4.33
CA LYS A 101 9.44 2.53 -4.84
C LYS A 101 9.31 3.08 -6.26
N ASN A 102 8.76 2.29 -7.18
CA ASN A 102 8.63 2.72 -8.57
C ASN A 102 7.69 3.91 -8.76
N ILE A 103 6.65 4.06 -7.94
CA ILE A 103 5.78 5.25 -7.96
C ILE A 103 6.56 6.48 -7.51
N ASN A 104 7.35 6.38 -6.43
CA ASN A 104 8.22 7.47 -5.97
C ASN A 104 9.28 7.84 -7.01
N ASP A 105 9.89 6.86 -7.67
CA ASP A 105 10.97 7.09 -8.64
C ASP A 105 10.45 7.68 -9.98
N LYS A 106 9.19 7.41 -10.36
CA LYS A 106 8.65 7.72 -11.70
C LYS A 106 7.53 8.77 -11.70
N THR A 107 7.15 9.27 -10.52
CA THR A 107 6.05 10.23 -10.33
C THR A 107 6.35 11.18 -9.17
N ASP A 108 5.67 12.33 -9.12
CA ASP A 108 5.72 13.25 -7.97
C ASP A 108 4.72 12.89 -6.86
N ILE A 109 4.05 11.73 -6.97
CA ILE A 109 3.03 11.28 -6.02
C ILE A 109 3.72 10.43 -4.95
N PRO A 110 3.68 10.82 -3.67
CA PRO A 110 4.30 10.04 -2.61
C PRO A 110 3.58 8.70 -2.43
N ALA A 111 4.36 7.64 -2.27
CA ALA A 111 3.90 6.29 -2.01
C ALA A 111 4.72 5.62 -0.92
N PHE A 112 4.07 4.75 -0.15
CA PHE A 112 4.73 3.96 0.89
C PHE A 112 4.11 2.57 1.01
N ALA A 113 4.81 1.66 1.69
CA ALA A 113 4.36 0.30 1.94
C ALA A 113 3.95 0.11 3.42
N ALA A 114 3.12 -0.91 3.68
CA ALA A 114 2.84 -1.38 5.03
C ALA A 114 2.87 -2.91 5.06
N MET A 115 3.63 -3.49 5.98
CA MET A 115 3.84 -4.94 6.07
C MET A 115 4.24 -5.37 7.49
N SER A 116 4.26 -6.68 7.72
CA SER A 116 4.64 -7.26 9.01
C SER A 116 6.12 -7.61 9.08
N GLU A 117 6.65 -7.73 10.29
CA GLU A 117 8.07 -7.97 10.56
C GLU A 117 8.55 -9.32 10.03
N GLU A 118 7.64 -10.28 9.81
CA GLU A 118 7.95 -11.56 9.18
C GLU A 118 8.47 -11.42 7.73
N ASN A 119 8.28 -10.27 7.07
CA ASN A 119 8.83 -10.02 5.72
C ASN A 119 10.21 -9.34 5.78
N ILE A 120 11.07 -9.79 6.69
CA ILE A 120 12.35 -9.15 7.02
C ILE A 120 13.27 -8.92 5.81
N ASP A 121 13.26 -9.84 4.83
CA ASP A 121 14.09 -9.73 3.63
C ASP A 121 13.65 -8.53 2.77
N VAL A 122 12.34 -8.40 2.54
CA VAL A 122 11.75 -7.25 1.82
C VAL A 122 11.99 -5.96 2.60
N ILE A 123 11.82 -5.99 3.91
CA ILE A 123 12.04 -4.82 4.77
C ILE A 123 13.49 -4.34 4.64
N ASN A 124 14.47 -5.24 4.78
CA ASN A 124 15.88 -4.87 4.72
C ASN A 124 16.31 -4.37 3.34
N GLU A 125 15.71 -4.91 2.27
CA GLU A 125 15.97 -4.46 0.91
C GLU A 125 15.45 -3.03 0.66
N TYR A 126 14.26 -2.67 1.19
CA TYR A 126 13.56 -1.45 0.77
C TYR A 126 13.43 -0.33 1.83
N LYS A 127 13.68 -0.58 3.12
CA LYS A 127 13.44 0.41 4.20
C LYS A 127 14.23 1.72 4.06
N ASN A 128 15.36 1.69 3.35
CA ASN A 128 16.16 2.89 3.09
C ASN A 128 15.63 3.71 1.90
N ASP A 129 14.86 3.08 1.00
CA ASP A 129 14.32 3.70 -0.21
C ASP A 129 12.89 4.23 -0.02
N ILE A 130 12.09 3.58 0.83
CA ILE A 130 10.68 3.88 1.05
C ILE A 130 10.32 3.78 2.53
N CYS A 131 9.27 4.50 2.93
CA CYS A 131 8.64 4.25 4.22
C CYS A 131 7.96 2.88 4.19
N ILE A 132 8.19 2.08 5.24
CA ILE A 132 7.53 0.79 5.44
C ILE A 132 6.88 0.80 6.82
N VAL A 133 5.58 1.03 6.89
CA VAL A 133 4.84 1.08 8.15
C VAL A 133 4.68 -0.31 8.76
N LYS A 134 4.97 -0.42 10.05
CA LYS A 134 4.84 -1.64 10.86
C LYS A 134 3.37 -2.04 10.99
N THR A 135 3.08 -3.29 10.65
CA THR A 135 1.75 -3.90 10.86
C THR A 135 1.91 -5.25 11.54
N PRO A 136 0.90 -5.73 12.28
CA PRO A 136 0.95 -7.11 12.77
C PRO A 136 0.80 -8.10 11.60
N LYS A 137 1.20 -9.34 11.81
CA LYS A 137 0.81 -10.44 10.92
C LYS A 137 -0.70 -10.59 10.85
N LYS A 138 -1.19 -11.33 9.85
CA LYS A 138 -2.62 -11.60 9.74
C LYS A 138 -3.15 -12.27 11.01
N GLY A 139 -4.21 -11.70 11.58
CA GLY A 139 -4.82 -12.17 12.83
C GLY A 139 -4.07 -11.78 14.10
N GLY A 140 -2.99 -10.99 13.99
CA GLY A 140 -2.28 -10.44 15.15
C GLY A 140 -3.02 -9.28 15.81
N ILE A 141 -2.58 -8.93 17.02
CA ILE A 141 -3.11 -7.82 17.82
C ILE A 141 -2.48 -6.50 17.35
N GLY A 142 -3.19 -5.38 17.48
CA GLY A 142 -2.66 -4.04 17.18
C GLY A 142 -2.95 -3.52 15.76
N LEU A 143 -3.82 -4.19 15.00
CA LEU A 143 -4.15 -3.76 13.63
C LEU A 143 -4.74 -2.34 13.60
N ASN A 144 -5.65 -1.99 14.52
CA ASN A 144 -6.23 -0.65 14.55
C ASN A 144 -5.19 0.45 14.75
N ASP A 145 -4.19 0.24 15.60
CA ASP A 145 -3.11 1.20 15.81
C ASP A 145 -2.26 1.35 14.56
N SER A 146 -1.93 0.24 13.89
CA SER A 146 -1.22 0.27 12.60
C SER A 146 -2.04 0.96 11.52
N LEU A 147 -3.36 0.72 11.41
CA LEU A 147 -4.22 1.40 10.45
C LEU A 147 -4.28 2.92 10.71
N ASN A 148 -4.34 3.32 11.98
CA ASN A 148 -4.27 4.72 12.38
C ASN A 148 -2.91 5.35 11.98
N ASN A 149 -1.79 4.66 12.23
CA ASN A 149 -0.46 5.13 11.86
C ASN A 149 -0.29 5.24 10.33
N ILE A 150 -0.80 4.27 9.57
CA ILE A 150 -0.87 4.34 8.10
C ILE A 150 -1.63 5.60 7.65
N CYS A 151 -2.79 5.88 8.26
CA CYS A 151 -3.60 7.05 7.91
C CYS A 151 -2.91 8.38 8.27
N LYS A 152 -2.25 8.45 9.44
CA LYS A 152 -1.46 9.62 9.85
C LYS A 152 -0.32 9.90 8.90
N LEU A 153 0.48 8.88 8.55
CA LEU A 153 1.57 9.02 7.60
C LEU A 153 1.06 9.43 6.21
N ALA A 154 -0.02 8.81 5.74
CA ALA A 154 -0.64 9.16 4.46
C ALA A 154 -1.07 10.64 4.42
N LYS A 155 -1.72 11.13 5.49
CA LYS A 155 -2.12 12.54 5.60
C LYS A 155 -0.90 13.48 5.57
N ALA A 156 0.13 13.19 6.36
CA ALA A 156 1.34 14.01 6.43
C ALA A 156 2.07 14.06 5.07
N MET A 157 2.25 12.91 4.41
CA MET A 157 2.83 12.84 3.07
C MET A 157 2.00 13.61 2.03
N ALA A 158 0.67 13.45 2.06
CA ALA A 158 -0.23 14.18 1.17
C ALA A 158 -0.19 15.70 1.38
N ASN A 159 0.09 16.15 2.61
CA ASN A 159 0.25 17.56 2.96
C ASN A 159 1.68 18.09 2.77
N LYS A 160 2.64 17.24 2.40
CA LYS A 160 4.09 17.56 2.33
C LYS A 160 4.64 18.08 3.67
N GLU A 161 4.16 17.51 4.77
CA GLU A 161 4.65 17.79 6.12
C GLU A 161 5.98 17.06 6.38
N ASP A 162 6.72 17.48 7.41
CA ASP A 162 7.87 16.73 7.90
C ASP A 162 7.39 15.44 8.59
N ILE A 163 7.87 14.31 8.09
CA ILE A 163 7.49 12.97 8.54
C ILE A 163 8.59 12.27 9.34
N THR A 164 9.67 12.96 9.70
CA THR A 164 10.85 12.34 10.35
C THR A 164 10.48 11.55 11.62
N LEU A 165 9.75 12.17 12.55
CA LEU A 165 9.28 11.50 13.77
C LEU A 165 8.32 10.34 13.48
N MET A 166 7.44 10.51 12.48
CA MET A 166 6.51 9.44 12.08
C MET A 166 7.25 8.24 11.49
N LYS A 167 8.37 8.46 10.76
CA LYS A 167 9.21 7.38 10.26
C LYS A 167 9.84 6.60 11.41
N GLU A 168 10.43 7.30 12.38
CA GLU A 168 11.07 6.68 13.54
C GLU A 168 10.07 5.86 14.38
N GLU A 169 8.88 6.40 14.61
CA GLU A 169 7.85 5.72 15.40
C GLU A 169 7.15 4.59 14.63
N PHE A 170 6.72 4.85 13.39
CA PHE A 170 5.78 3.97 12.69
C PHE A 170 6.46 2.99 11.73
N CYS A 171 7.68 3.28 11.25
CA CYS A 171 8.34 2.52 10.19
C CYS A 171 9.52 1.68 10.70
N TYR A 172 9.94 0.71 9.89
CA TYR A 172 11.17 -0.09 10.09
C TYR A 172 12.45 0.66 9.74
#